data_AF-A0AAX2KVX2-F1
#
_entry.id   AF-A0AAX2KVX2-F1
#
_cell.length_a   1.000
_cell.length_b   1.000
_cell.length_c   1.000
_cell.angle_alpha   90.00
_cell.angle_beta   90.00
_cell.angle_gamma   90.00
#
_symmetry.space_group_name_H-M   'P 1'
#
loop_
_entity.id
_entity.type
_entity.pdbx_description
1 polymer ?
#
loop_
_entity_poly.entity_id
_entity_poly.type
_entity_poly.pdbx_seq_one_letter_code
_entity_poly.pdbx_strand_id
1 'polypeptide(L)'
;MGKNLLREKKRLIRQKILFLTGENESWMKNPEIVKEVQRLSKQLESDLIADKRPLPSLDPDKLTKEKYQHFLDLGYQVGDIKKALGLGTTTFQNWRKANGIENKINRKQKKEESKLMKFNIHTASLLLPGTFGAEGKECITISKSGLALSGPVVRRLNKPEWIQLYLDESRLALFVIPCKATDEGARSCVNPKSKKKAGYRKSWSGSILEKVAKASKMDIENHRYHVEPESVEGYPTALGFDLTKAVKN
;
A
#
# COMPACT_ATOMS: atom_id res chain seq x y z
N MET A 1 -3.67 20.46 30.33
CA MET A 1 -3.95 21.91 30.30
C MET A 1 -3.92 22.58 28.91
N GLY A 2 -3.15 22.10 27.91
CA GLY A 2 -3.00 22.78 26.61
C GLY A 2 -4.26 22.88 25.71
N LYS A 3 -5.24 21.99 25.84
CA LYS A 3 -6.47 22.01 25.01
C LYS A 3 -7.42 23.17 25.35
N ASN A 4 -7.49 23.61 26.60
CA ASN A 4 -8.35 24.73 27.01
C ASN A 4 -7.81 26.08 26.54
N LEU A 5 -6.49 26.30 26.62
CA LEU A 5 -5.87 27.55 26.18
C LEU A 5 -6.04 27.80 24.67
N LEU A 6 -5.94 26.74 23.86
CA LEU A 6 -6.17 26.83 22.41
C LEU A 6 -7.63 27.17 22.09
N ARG A 7 -8.57 26.59 22.85
CA ARG A 7 -10.01 26.83 22.69
C ARG A 7 -10.38 28.28 23.02
N GLU A 8 -9.82 28.83 24.09
CA GLU A 8 -10.03 30.22 24.49
C GLU A 8 -9.43 31.22 23.51
N LYS A 9 -8.19 30.99 23.03
CA LYS A 9 -7.58 31.81 21.96
C LYS A 9 -8.45 31.83 20.71
N LYS A 10 -8.95 30.67 20.27
CA LYS A 10 -9.88 30.59 19.13
C LYS A 10 -11.21 31.31 19.40
N ARG A 11 -11.71 31.30 20.64
CA ARG A 11 -12.93 32.03 21.03
C ARG A 11 -12.73 33.55 20.95
N LEU A 12 -11.61 34.08 21.45
CA LEU A 12 -11.30 35.51 21.41
C LEU A 12 -11.16 36.03 19.98
N ILE A 13 -10.46 35.28 19.12
CA ILE A 13 -10.32 35.65 17.70
C ILE A 13 -11.69 35.73 17.02
N ARG A 14 -12.61 34.78 17.29
CA ARG A 14 -13.98 34.79 16.77
C ARG A 14 -14.79 36.00 17.24
N GLN A 15 -14.66 36.39 18.50
CA GLN A 15 -15.32 37.60 19.03
C GLN A 15 -14.80 38.87 18.36
N LYS A 16 -13.49 38.94 18.11
CA LYS A 16 -12.88 40.07 17.41
C LYS A 16 -13.37 40.20 15.96
N ILE A 17 -13.52 39.08 15.23
CA ILE A 17 -14.10 39.08 13.88
C ILE A 17 -15.56 39.58 13.91
N LEU A 18 -16.37 39.12 14.87
CA LEU A 18 -17.75 39.59 15.01
C LEU A 18 -17.82 41.09 15.29
N PHE A 19 -16.95 41.60 16.15
CA PHE A 19 -16.87 43.03 16.45
C PHE A 19 -16.48 43.86 15.22
N LEU A 20 -15.46 43.42 14.48
CA LEU A 20 -14.98 44.09 13.27
C LEU A 20 -16.00 44.10 12.12
N THR A 21 -16.80 43.04 12.01
CA THR A 21 -17.77 42.89 10.92
C THR A 21 -19.09 43.61 11.17
N GLY A 22 -19.39 44.02 12.42
CA GLY A 22 -20.67 44.68 12.75
C GLY A 22 -21.89 43.84 12.36
N GLU A 23 -23.10 44.39 12.39
CA GLU A 23 -24.33 43.63 12.06
C GLU A 23 -24.66 43.57 10.55
N ASN A 24 -24.08 44.45 9.75
CA ASN A 24 -24.44 44.63 8.34
C ASN A 24 -23.26 44.33 7.39
N GLU A 25 -23.51 44.26 6.08
CA GLU A 25 -22.49 43.98 5.07
C GLU A 25 -21.52 45.16 4.80
N SER A 26 -21.62 46.25 5.57
CA SER A 26 -20.82 47.46 5.33
C SER A 26 -19.31 47.22 5.52
N TRP A 27 -18.94 46.26 6.38
CA TRP A 27 -17.54 45.91 6.62
C TRP A 27 -16.83 45.42 5.35
N MET A 28 -17.55 44.81 4.41
CA MET A 28 -17.00 44.32 3.14
C MET A 28 -16.50 45.46 2.24
N LYS A 29 -16.95 46.70 2.48
CA LYS A 29 -16.55 47.89 1.75
C LYS A 29 -15.31 48.58 2.34
N ASN A 30 -14.86 48.17 3.54
CA ASN A 30 -13.71 48.77 4.21
C ASN A 30 -12.48 47.84 4.08
N PRO A 31 -11.47 48.19 3.27
CA PRO A 31 -10.33 47.32 2.98
C PRO A 31 -9.47 47.01 4.22
N GLU A 32 -9.38 47.92 5.19
CA GLU A 32 -8.63 47.71 6.44
C GLU A 32 -9.32 46.65 7.32
N ILE A 33 -10.64 46.72 7.43
CA ILE A 33 -11.43 45.74 8.18
C ILE A 33 -11.35 44.37 7.52
N VAL A 34 -11.47 44.31 6.18
CA VAL A 34 -11.33 43.06 5.41
C VAL A 34 -9.97 42.42 5.64
N LYS A 35 -8.89 43.20 5.60
CA LYS A 35 -7.52 42.70 5.81
C LYS A 35 -7.31 42.15 7.23
N GLU A 36 -7.87 42.81 8.24
CA GLU A 36 -7.79 42.34 9.63
C GLU A 36 -8.63 41.07 9.85
N VAL A 37 -9.83 40.98 9.26
CA VAL A 37 -10.68 39.78 9.31
C VAL A 37 -10.00 38.59 8.62
N GLN A 38 -9.33 38.80 7.48
CA GLN A 38 -8.53 37.78 6.80
C GLN A 38 -7.37 37.29 7.67
N ARG A 39 -6.64 38.22 8.31
CA ARG A 39 -5.52 37.90 9.21
C ARG A 39 -5.98 37.04 10.39
N LEU A 40 -7.07 37.43 11.03
CA LEU A 40 -7.66 36.71 12.15
C LEU A 40 -8.19 35.33 11.74
N SER A 41 -8.80 35.22 10.56
CA SER A 41 -9.30 33.96 10.01
C SER A 41 -8.16 32.96 9.75
N LYS A 42 -7.01 33.41 9.21
CA LYS A 42 -5.82 32.56 9.02
C LYS A 42 -5.27 31.99 10.33
N GLN A 43 -5.35 32.75 11.44
CA GLN A 43 -4.88 32.30 12.76
C GLN A 43 -5.76 31.23 13.41
N LEU A 44 -6.99 31.02 12.92
CA LEU A 44 -7.92 30.06 13.52
C LEU A 44 -7.68 28.60 13.06
N GLU A 45 -6.89 28.37 12.00
CA GLU A 45 -6.75 27.06 11.31
C GLU A 45 -8.11 26.37 11.09
N SER A 46 -9.16 27.18 10.89
CA SER A 46 -10.56 26.77 10.87
C SER A 46 -11.28 27.74 9.95
N ASP A 47 -11.70 27.24 8.79
CA ASP A 47 -12.17 28.00 7.63
C ASP A 47 -13.63 28.50 7.74
N LEU A 48 -13.97 29.30 8.75
CA LEU A 48 -15.40 29.48 9.09
C LEU A 48 -15.80 30.95 9.31
N ILE A 49 -15.47 31.84 8.35
CA ILE A 49 -16.17 33.13 8.23
C ILE A 49 -17.68 32.87 8.01
N ALA A 50 -17.99 31.88 7.17
CA ALA A 50 -19.37 31.49 6.84
C ALA A 50 -20.20 30.99 8.04
N ASP A 51 -19.58 30.39 9.07
CA ASP A 51 -20.33 29.94 10.26
C ASP A 51 -20.89 31.08 11.10
N LYS A 52 -20.26 32.25 11.03
CA LYS A 52 -20.68 33.44 11.80
C LYS A 52 -21.37 34.47 10.93
N ARG A 53 -21.04 34.51 9.65
CA ARG A 53 -21.65 35.40 8.65
C ARG A 53 -21.95 34.59 7.40
N PRO A 54 -23.00 33.76 7.39
CA PRO A 54 -23.38 33.03 6.19
C PRO A 54 -23.71 34.02 5.07
N LEU A 55 -23.34 33.67 3.85
CA LEU A 55 -23.75 34.45 2.69
C LEU A 55 -25.28 34.42 2.57
N PRO A 56 -25.94 35.54 2.24
CA PRO A 56 -27.36 35.51 1.89
C PRO A 56 -27.57 34.65 0.64
N SER A 57 -28.81 34.19 0.43
CA SER A 57 -29.15 33.43 -0.78
C SER A 57 -28.77 34.24 -2.03
N LEU A 58 -27.98 33.64 -2.91
CA LEU A 58 -27.47 34.25 -4.12
C LEU A 58 -28.26 33.74 -5.33
N ASP A 59 -28.63 34.65 -6.22
CA ASP A 59 -29.26 34.33 -7.49
C ASP A 59 -28.18 33.93 -8.52
N PRO A 60 -28.17 32.68 -9.01
CA PRO A 60 -27.16 32.18 -9.96
C PRO A 60 -27.08 32.97 -11.26
N ASP A 61 -28.20 33.56 -11.70
CA ASP A 61 -28.29 34.29 -12.97
C ASP A 61 -27.76 35.73 -12.84
N LYS A 62 -27.64 36.24 -11.60
CA LYS A 62 -27.16 37.60 -11.29
C LYS A 62 -25.76 37.64 -10.69
N LEU A 63 -25.17 36.48 -10.38
CA LEU A 63 -23.83 36.41 -9.83
C LEU A 63 -22.80 36.56 -10.96
N THR A 64 -22.06 37.67 -10.97
CA THR A 64 -20.96 37.85 -11.92
C THR A 64 -19.67 37.22 -11.41
N LYS A 65 -18.71 37.03 -12.32
CA LYS A 65 -17.37 36.51 -11.99
C LYS A 65 -16.64 37.42 -10.99
N GLU A 66 -16.79 38.73 -11.11
CA GLU A 66 -16.17 39.72 -10.24
C GLU A 66 -16.72 39.63 -8.83
N LYS A 67 -18.03 39.46 -8.69
CA LYS A 67 -18.70 39.29 -7.40
C LYS A 67 -18.36 37.94 -6.77
N TYR A 68 -18.23 36.89 -7.58
CA TYR A 68 -17.71 35.59 -7.12
C TYR A 68 -16.27 35.71 -6.59
N GLN A 69 -15.38 36.39 -7.31
CA GLN A 69 -14.00 36.61 -6.89
C GLN A 69 -13.94 37.48 -5.63
N HIS A 70 -14.79 38.49 -5.52
CA HIS A 70 -14.91 39.33 -4.33
C HIS A 70 -15.26 38.52 -3.07
N PHE A 71 -16.17 37.54 -3.17
CA PHE A 71 -16.47 36.67 -2.03
C PHE A 71 -15.29 35.79 -1.62
N LEU A 72 -14.52 35.27 -2.59
CA LEU A 72 -13.29 34.54 -2.29
C LEU A 72 -12.25 35.44 -1.62
N ASP A 73 -12.12 36.68 -2.09
CA ASP A 73 -11.19 37.67 -1.53
C ASP A 73 -11.61 38.06 -0.11
N LEU A 74 -12.91 38.11 0.20
CA LEU A 74 -13.43 38.30 1.56
C LEU A 74 -13.17 37.10 2.49
N GLY A 75 -12.73 35.96 1.94
CA GLY A 75 -12.37 34.75 2.70
C GLY A 75 -13.48 33.71 2.82
N TYR A 76 -14.56 33.82 2.02
CA TYR A 76 -15.55 32.75 1.89
C TYR A 76 -14.99 31.57 1.10
N GLN A 77 -15.34 30.33 1.50
CA GLN A 77 -14.95 29.18 0.72
C GLN A 77 -15.87 28.95 -0.48
N VAL A 78 -15.34 28.27 -1.48
CA VAL A 78 -16.11 27.79 -2.64
C VAL A 78 -17.35 27.00 -2.22
N GLY A 79 -17.24 26.23 -1.12
CA GLY A 79 -18.37 25.48 -0.55
C GLY A 79 -19.48 26.36 0.01
N ASP A 80 -19.14 27.50 0.61
CA ASP A 80 -20.11 28.43 1.19
C ASP A 80 -20.85 29.19 0.10
N ILE A 81 -20.13 29.64 -0.93
CA ILE A 81 -20.71 30.29 -2.11
C ILE A 81 -21.65 29.32 -2.85
N LYS A 82 -21.25 28.05 -2.98
CA LYS A 82 -22.11 27.01 -3.56
C LYS A 82 -23.41 26.82 -2.75
N LYS A 83 -23.31 26.77 -1.42
CA LYS A 83 -24.48 26.65 -0.54
C LYS A 83 -25.41 27.86 -0.70
N ALA A 84 -24.86 29.06 -0.74
CA ALA A 84 -25.62 30.30 -0.93
C ALA A 84 -26.33 30.37 -2.28
N LEU A 85 -25.75 29.77 -3.32
CA LEU A 85 -26.37 29.64 -4.65
C LEU A 85 -27.45 28.56 -4.74
N GLY A 86 -27.57 27.68 -3.73
CA GLY A 86 -28.53 26.57 -3.75
C GLY A 86 -28.28 25.51 -4.85
N LEU A 87 -27.09 25.52 -5.48
CA LEU A 87 -26.80 24.68 -6.64
C LEU A 87 -26.25 23.30 -6.27
N GLY A 88 -26.68 22.28 -7.00
CA GLY A 88 -26.05 20.94 -7.00
C GLY A 88 -24.58 20.99 -7.46
N THR A 89 -23.78 19.98 -7.09
CA THR A 89 -22.33 19.94 -7.40
C THR A 89 -22.04 20.06 -8.89
N THR A 90 -22.77 19.32 -9.72
CA THR A 90 -22.58 19.32 -11.18
C THR A 90 -23.02 20.65 -11.80
N THR A 91 -24.17 21.17 -11.39
CA THR A 91 -24.69 22.47 -11.85
C THR A 91 -23.74 23.61 -11.50
N PHE A 92 -23.18 23.60 -10.29
CA PHE A 92 -22.20 24.60 -9.84
C PHE A 92 -20.88 24.52 -10.63
N GLN A 93 -20.41 23.31 -10.97
CA GLN A 93 -19.22 23.15 -11.81
C GLN A 93 -19.45 23.66 -13.24
N ASN A 94 -20.63 23.41 -13.80
CA ASN A 94 -21.00 23.91 -15.12
C ASN A 94 -21.14 25.44 -15.12
N TRP A 95 -21.76 26.02 -14.08
CA TRP A 95 -21.85 27.47 -13.90
C TRP A 95 -20.45 28.11 -13.81
N ARG A 96 -19.52 27.52 -13.06
CA ARG A 96 -18.13 28.02 -12.98
C ARG A 96 -17.40 27.95 -14.32
N LYS A 97 -17.58 26.87 -15.08
CA LYS A 97 -17.01 26.74 -16.44
C LYS A 97 -17.59 27.79 -17.39
N ALA A 98 -18.91 27.97 -17.39
CA ALA A 98 -19.60 28.96 -18.23
C ALA A 98 -19.15 30.40 -17.93
N ASN A 99 -18.84 30.71 -16.67
CA ASN A 99 -18.34 32.01 -16.24
C ASN A 99 -16.81 32.15 -16.32
N GLY A 100 -16.09 31.20 -16.95
CA GLY A 100 -14.62 31.26 -17.09
C GLY A 100 -13.89 31.26 -15.74
N ILE A 101 -14.48 30.64 -14.72
CA ILE A 101 -13.90 30.42 -13.39
C ILE A 101 -13.26 29.03 -13.43
N GLU A 102 -12.04 28.96 -13.97
CA GLU A 102 -11.29 27.71 -14.01
C GLU A 102 -11.06 27.18 -12.58
N ASN A 103 -11.23 25.87 -12.42
CA ASN A 103 -10.68 25.19 -11.27
C ASN A 103 -9.16 25.24 -11.42
N LYS A 104 -8.51 26.26 -10.86
CA LYS A 104 -7.13 26.07 -10.40
C LYS A 104 -7.22 24.95 -9.38
N ILE A 105 -6.95 23.73 -9.85
CA ILE A 105 -6.65 22.59 -8.99
C ILE A 105 -5.34 22.97 -8.31
N ASN A 106 -5.43 23.82 -7.29
CA ASN A 106 -4.38 23.98 -6.30
C ASN A 106 -4.40 22.68 -5.51
N ARG A 107 -3.82 21.61 -6.10
CA ARG A 107 -3.15 20.62 -5.27
C ARG A 107 -2.22 21.46 -4.40
N LYS A 108 -2.52 21.58 -3.11
CA LYS A 108 -1.60 22.13 -2.13
C LYS A 108 -0.29 21.40 -2.37
N GLN A 109 0.65 22.01 -3.08
CA GLN A 109 2.04 21.64 -2.98
C GLN A 109 2.41 22.04 -1.56
N LYS A 110 2.21 21.10 -0.65
CA LYS A 110 2.90 21.08 0.62
C LYS A 110 4.36 21.31 0.23
N LYS A 111 4.95 22.41 0.69
CA LYS A 111 6.38 22.70 0.52
C LYS A 111 7.16 21.71 1.38
N GLU A 112 7.05 20.42 1.06
CA GLU A 112 8.12 19.49 1.34
C GLU A 112 9.20 19.90 0.36
N GLU A 113 10.31 20.46 0.88
CA GLU A 113 11.57 20.43 0.17
C GLU A 113 11.66 19.05 -0.45
N SER A 114 11.60 18.99 -1.78
CA SER A 114 11.65 17.73 -2.46
C SER A 114 13.04 17.18 -2.15
N LYS A 115 13.13 16.27 -1.17
CA LYS A 115 14.28 15.39 -0.93
C LYS A 115 14.36 14.41 -2.10
N LEU A 116 14.34 14.93 -3.32
CA LEU A 116 14.54 14.14 -4.52
C LEU A 116 16.03 13.85 -4.56
N MET A 117 16.36 12.59 -4.29
CA MET A 117 17.72 12.10 -4.45
C MET A 117 18.11 12.26 -5.91
N LYS A 118 19.26 12.89 -6.15
CA LYS A 118 19.86 12.93 -7.48
C LYS A 118 20.45 11.54 -7.77
N PHE A 119 19.88 10.83 -8.75
CA PHE A 119 20.40 9.55 -9.20
C PHE A 119 21.49 9.78 -10.26
N ASN A 120 22.70 9.26 -10.02
CA ASN A 120 23.81 9.30 -10.97
C ASN A 120 24.19 7.86 -11.34
N ILE A 121 23.90 7.47 -12.58
CA ILE A 121 24.12 6.12 -13.09
C ILE A 121 25.60 5.74 -13.18
N HIS A 122 26.51 6.71 -13.32
CA HIS A 122 27.95 6.47 -13.41
C HIS A 122 28.59 6.16 -12.04
N THR A 123 27.91 6.51 -10.96
CA THR A 123 28.34 6.21 -9.57
C THR A 123 27.47 5.15 -8.90
N ALA A 124 26.35 4.76 -9.52
CA ALA A 124 25.44 3.78 -8.96
C ALA A 124 25.78 2.36 -9.43
N SER A 125 25.84 1.43 -8.49
CA SER A 125 25.95 0.00 -8.82
C SER A 125 24.58 -0.57 -9.17
N LEU A 126 24.48 -1.26 -10.32
CA LEU A 126 23.29 -1.99 -10.71
C LEU A 126 23.11 -3.19 -9.77
N LEU A 127 22.04 -3.19 -8.98
CA LEU A 127 21.65 -4.36 -8.19
C LEU A 127 21.09 -5.42 -9.15
N LEU A 128 21.80 -6.54 -9.30
CA LEU A 128 21.41 -7.61 -10.20
C LEU A 128 20.25 -8.43 -9.59
N PRO A 129 19.37 -9.04 -10.41
CA PRO A 129 18.20 -9.79 -9.94
C PRO A 129 18.47 -10.89 -8.89
N GLY A 130 19.69 -11.44 -8.82
CA GLY A 130 20.09 -12.39 -7.77
C GLY A 130 20.22 -11.77 -6.36
N THR A 131 20.37 -10.45 -6.28
CA THR A 131 20.54 -9.72 -5.00
C THR A 131 19.24 -9.11 -4.45
N PHE A 132 18.14 -9.15 -5.21
CA PHE A 132 16.83 -8.67 -4.76
C PHE A 132 16.10 -9.74 -3.94
N GLY A 133 16.38 -9.76 -2.63
CA GLY A 133 15.65 -10.54 -1.63
C GLY A 133 16.07 -12.00 -1.60
N ALA A 134 16.70 -12.40 -0.49
CA ALA A 134 17.05 -13.78 -0.11
C ALA A 134 17.11 -14.75 -1.31
N GLU A 135 18.27 -14.85 -1.96
CA GLU A 135 18.59 -16.02 -2.79
C GLU A 135 18.41 -17.25 -1.90
N GLY A 136 17.20 -17.80 -1.90
CA GLY A 136 16.88 -18.94 -1.07
C GLY A 136 17.72 -20.10 -1.58
N LYS A 137 18.60 -20.66 -0.75
CA LYS A 137 19.45 -21.80 -1.12
C LYS A 137 18.63 -22.84 -1.89
N GLU A 138 19.17 -23.31 -3.01
CA GLU A 138 18.57 -24.40 -3.77
C GLU A 138 18.67 -25.68 -2.95
N CYS A 139 17.61 -25.97 -2.19
CA CYS A 139 17.58 -27.12 -1.28
C CYS A 139 16.17 -27.63 -1.08
N ILE A 140 16.09 -28.84 -0.52
CA ILE A 140 14.95 -29.27 0.28
C ILE A 140 15.24 -29.02 1.75
N THR A 141 14.26 -28.45 2.45
CA THR A 141 14.30 -28.25 3.90
C THR A 141 13.56 -29.39 4.58
N ILE A 142 14.13 -29.95 5.65
CA ILE A 142 13.47 -30.91 6.53
C ILE A 142 13.41 -30.32 7.93
N SER A 143 12.21 -30.19 8.48
CA SER A 143 11.96 -29.61 9.81
C SER A 143 10.63 -30.11 10.36
N LYS A 144 10.34 -29.83 11.65
CA LYS A 144 9.02 -30.03 12.26
C LYS A 144 7.85 -29.51 11.41
N SER A 145 8.05 -28.43 10.66
CA SER A 145 7.00 -27.83 9.82
C SER A 145 6.70 -28.60 8.53
N GLY A 146 7.58 -29.51 8.10
CA GLY A 146 7.46 -30.21 6.84
C GLY A 146 8.76 -30.43 6.09
N LEU A 147 8.65 -31.26 5.07
CA LEU A 147 9.59 -31.43 3.97
C LEU A 147 9.28 -30.36 2.91
N ALA A 148 10.12 -29.34 2.75
CA ALA A 148 9.82 -28.17 1.93
C ALA A 148 10.80 -27.92 0.77
N LEU A 149 10.31 -27.86 -0.47
CA LEU A 149 11.11 -27.46 -1.63
C LEU A 149 11.34 -25.95 -1.67
N SER A 150 12.59 -25.54 -1.84
CA SER A 150 12.95 -24.14 -2.07
C SER A 150 12.38 -23.59 -3.39
N GLY A 151 12.26 -22.28 -3.48
CA GLY A 151 11.80 -21.61 -4.71
C GLY A 151 12.67 -21.90 -5.95
N PRO A 152 14.02 -21.96 -5.83
CA PRO A 152 14.86 -22.36 -6.96
C PRO A 152 14.68 -23.81 -7.41
N VAL A 153 14.57 -24.77 -6.48
CA VAL A 153 14.27 -26.17 -6.84
C VAL A 153 12.98 -26.28 -7.66
N VAL A 154 11.92 -25.58 -7.24
CA VAL A 154 10.65 -25.54 -7.99
C VAL A 154 10.82 -24.94 -9.38
N ARG A 155 11.68 -23.93 -9.54
CA ARG A 155 11.99 -23.36 -10.87
C ARG A 155 12.78 -24.33 -11.74
N ARG A 156 13.74 -25.07 -11.17
CA ARG A 156 14.53 -26.09 -11.87
C ARG A 156 13.68 -27.25 -12.37
N LEU A 157 12.68 -27.66 -11.59
CA LEU A 157 11.68 -28.65 -12.00
C LEU A 157 10.66 -28.12 -13.04
N ASN A 158 10.82 -26.88 -13.52
CA ASN A 158 9.87 -26.19 -14.40
C ASN A 158 8.46 -26.03 -13.82
N LYS A 159 8.36 -25.74 -12.51
CA LYS A 159 7.11 -25.46 -11.78
C LYS A 159 6.02 -26.52 -12.03
N PRO A 160 6.28 -27.80 -11.71
CA PRO A 160 5.32 -28.87 -11.98
C PRO A 160 4.07 -28.69 -11.13
N GLU A 161 2.89 -29.00 -11.67
CA GLU A 161 1.64 -28.98 -10.91
C GLU A 161 1.52 -30.18 -9.97
N TRP A 162 2.14 -31.30 -10.35
CA TRP A 162 2.09 -32.59 -9.64
C TRP A 162 3.48 -33.22 -9.59
N ILE A 163 3.81 -33.82 -8.45
CA ILE A 163 5.05 -34.60 -8.28
C ILE A 163 4.77 -35.95 -7.61
N GLN A 164 5.67 -36.90 -7.81
CA GLN A 164 5.85 -38.09 -6.98
C GLN A 164 7.09 -37.91 -6.10
N LEU A 165 7.02 -38.45 -4.89
CA LEU A 165 8.11 -38.49 -3.93
C LEU A 165 8.52 -39.95 -3.72
N TYR A 166 9.78 -40.25 -3.96
CA TYR A 166 10.37 -41.56 -3.68
C TYR A 166 11.40 -41.42 -2.58
N LEU A 167 11.34 -42.30 -1.58
CA LEU A 167 12.36 -42.43 -0.55
C LEU A 167 13.05 -43.78 -0.74
N ASP A 168 14.33 -43.75 -1.08
CA ASP A 168 15.21 -44.92 -1.01
C ASP A 168 15.82 -44.96 0.39
N GLU A 169 15.25 -45.78 1.26
CA GLU A 169 15.72 -45.94 2.64
C GLU A 169 17.12 -46.57 2.70
N SER A 170 17.50 -47.40 1.71
CA SER A 170 18.79 -48.08 1.69
C SER A 170 19.95 -47.14 1.38
N ARG A 171 19.73 -46.20 0.45
CA ARG A 171 20.71 -45.19 0.05
C ARG A 171 20.53 -43.87 0.77
N LEU A 172 19.52 -43.75 1.63
CA LEU A 172 19.11 -42.51 2.29
C LEU A 172 18.97 -41.36 1.28
N ALA A 173 18.24 -41.61 0.20
CA ALA A 173 18.04 -40.64 -0.87
C ALA A 173 16.56 -40.37 -1.08
N LEU A 174 16.21 -39.10 -1.26
CA LEU A 174 14.86 -38.68 -1.63
C LEU A 174 14.86 -38.20 -3.08
N PHE A 175 13.88 -38.62 -3.86
CA PHE A 175 13.71 -38.18 -5.25
C PHE A 175 12.38 -37.45 -5.43
N VAL A 176 12.44 -36.35 -6.17
CA VAL A 176 11.28 -35.56 -6.59
C VAL A 176 11.15 -35.70 -8.10
N ILE A 177 10.03 -36.25 -8.56
CA ILE A 177 9.78 -36.50 -9.99
C ILE A 177 8.49 -35.79 -10.42
N PRO A 178 8.53 -34.86 -11.39
CA PRO A 178 7.33 -34.32 -12.02
C PRO A 178 6.47 -35.43 -12.65
N CYS A 179 5.16 -35.38 -12.44
CA CYS A 179 4.23 -36.43 -12.89
C CYS A 179 2.89 -35.83 -13.34
N LYS A 180 1.95 -36.68 -13.79
CA LYS A 180 0.56 -36.31 -14.07
C LYS A 180 -0.30 -36.52 -12.83
N ALA A 181 -1.44 -35.81 -12.77
CA ALA A 181 -2.40 -35.95 -11.68
C ALA A 181 -2.96 -37.38 -11.53
N THR A 182 -2.98 -38.15 -12.61
CA THR A 182 -3.49 -39.53 -12.68
C THR A 182 -2.49 -40.57 -12.18
N ASP A 183 -1.23 -40.20 -12.01
CA ASP A 183 -0.19 -41.16 -11.66
C ASP A 183 -0.32 -41.56 -10.18
N GLU A 184 -0.04 -42.82 -9.88
CA GLU A 184 -0.16 -43.32 -8.52
C GLU A 184 0.76 -42.55 -7.57
N GLY A 185 0.22 -42.13 -6.42
CA GLY A 185 1.00 -41.38 -5.44
C GLY A 185 1.28 -39.92 -5.83
N ALA A 186 0.70 -39.41 -6.93
CA ALA A 186 0.82 -38.01 -7.30
C ALA A 186 0.39 -37.07 -6.16
N ARG A 187 1.13 -35.98 -5.99
CA ARG A 187 0.90 -34.94 -4.99
C ARG A 187 0.87 -33.59 -5.66
N SER A 188 -0.22 -32.85 -5.44
CA SER A 188 -0.34 -31.51 -5.98
C SER A 188 0.64 -30.56 -5.30
N CYS A 189 1.39 -29.85 -6.12
CA CYS A 189 2.22 -28.72 -5.74
C CYS A 189 1.47 -27.38 -5.83
N VAL A 190 0.18 -27.38 -6.15
CA VAL A 190 -0.65 -26.18 -6.24
C VAL A 190 -1.61 -26.15 -5.07
N ASN A 191 -1.72 -25.01 -4.37
CA ASN A 191 -2.69 -24.88 -3.30
C ASN A 191 -4.13 -24.81 -3.88
N PRO A 192 -5.00 -25.81 -3.61
CA PRO A 192 -6.35 -25.83 -4.17
C PRO A 192 -7.22 -24.66 -3.71
N LYS A 193 -6.89 -24.01 -2.58
CA LYS A 193 -7.64 -22.87 -2.03
C LYS A 193 -7.23 -21.51 -2.60
N SER A 194 -6.15 -21.41 -3.37
CA SER A 194 -5.73 -20.11 -3.92
C SER A 194 -6.40 -19.85 -5.27
N LYS A 195 -7.42 -18.99 -5.30
CA LYS A 195 -8.04 -18.46 -6.54
C LYS A 195 -7.07 -17.67 -7.44
N LYS A 196 -5.83 -17.43 -6.98
CA LYS A 196 -4.73 -16.82 -7.73
C LYS A 196 -3.56 -17.81 -7.74
N LYS A 197 -2.99 -18.09 -8.92
CA LYS A 197 -1.83 -18.97 -9.20
C LYS A 197 -0.52 -18.59 -8.47
N ALA A 198 -0.55 -18.37 -7.16
CA ALA A 198 0.60 -17.83 -6.40
C ALA A 198 1.04 -18.74 -5.25
N GLY A 199 0.19 -19.65 -4.76
CA GLY A 199 0.53 -20.57 -3.68
C GLY A 199 1.03 -21.90 -4.20
N TYR A 200 2.31 -22.00 -4.58
CA TYR A 200 2.93 -23.32 -4.76
C TYR A 200 2.98 -23.99 -3.37
N ARG A 201 2.30 -25.12 -3.19
CA ARG A 201 2.39 -25.94 -1.97
C ARG A 201 3.79 -26.55 -1.95
N LYS A 202 4.67 -25.92 -1.17
CA LYS A 202 6.08 -26.30 -1.10
C LYS A 202 6.37 -27.37 -0.06
N SER A 203 5.43 -27.68 0.84
CA SER A 203 5.69 -28.56 1.97
C SER A 203 4.73 -29.74 2.13
N TRP A 204 5.30 -30.89 2.49
CA TRP A 204 4.58 -32.09 2.92
C TRP A 204 4.89 -32.37 4.39
N SER A 205 3.87 -32.72 5.17
CA SER A 205 3.94 -33.01 6.60
C SER A 205 3.22 -34.32 6.92
N GLY A 206 3.24 -34.74 8.19
CA GLY A 206 2.64 -36.00 8.64
C GLY A 206 3.47 -37.21 8.23
N SER A 207 2.81 -38.29 7.81
CA SER A 207 3.44 -39.60 7.61
C SER A 207 4.62 -39.62 6.65
N ILE A 208 4.65 -38.76 5.63
CA ILE A 208 5.80 -38.64 4.70
C ILE A 208 7.03 -38.06 5.42
N LEU A 209 6.83 -36.97 6.18
CA LEU A 209 7.90 -36.35 6.96
C LEU A 209 8.42 -37.32 8.04
N GLU A 210 7.52 -38.01 8.73
CA GLU A 210 7.87 -39.00 9.75
C GLU A 210 8.72 -40.13 9.19
N LYS A 211 8.36 -40.67 8.01
CA LYS A 211 9.15 -41.69 7.32
C LYS A 211 10.55 -41.19 6.97
N VAL A 212 10.65 -40.01 6.36
CA VAL A 212 11.94 -39.42 5.98
C VAL A 212 12.81 -39.18 7.22
N ALA A 213 12.26 -38.55 8.26
CA ALA A 213 12.99 -38.26 9.49
C ALA A 213 13.44 -39.52 10.23
N LYS A 214 12.60 -40.57 10.25
CA LYS A 214 12.94 -41.87 10.85
C LYS A 214 14.04 -42.57 10.07
N ALA A 215 13.96 -42.59 8.73
CA ALA A 215 14.98 -43.21 7.89
C ALA A 215 16.33 -42.51 8.03
N SER A 216 16.34 -41.16 8.05
CA SER A 216 17.57 -40.37 8.16
C SER A 216 18.05 -40.13 9.59
N LYS A 217 17.31 -40.59 10.61
CA LYS A 217 17.60 -40.37 12.05
C LYS A 217 17.77 -38.88 12.40
N MET A 218 17.05 -38.00 11.71
CA MET A 218 17.12 -36.55 11.92
C MET A 218 16.24 -36.11 13.09
N ASP A 219 16.78 -35.28 13.98
CA ASP A 219 16.04 -34.65 15.07
C ASP A 219 15.34 -33.38 14.56
N ILE A 220 14.21 -33.59 13.89
CA ILE A 220 13.44 -32.52 13.26
C ILE A 220 12.66 -31.65 14.27
N GLU A 221 12.55 -32.07 15.53
CA GLU A 221 11.87 -31.32 16.59
C GLU A 221 12.71 -30.12 17.04
N ASN A 222 14.03 -30.32 17.11
CA ASN A 222 14.96 -29.30 17.57
C ASN A 222 15.73 -28.61 16.43
N HIS A 223 15.81 -29.23 15.25
CA HIS A 223 16.70 -28.78 14.20
C HIS A 223 16.06 -28.70 12.82
N ARG A 224 16.65 -27.86 11.98
CA ARG A 224 16.32 -27.73 10.57
C ARG A 224 17.47 -28.26 9.74
N TYR A 225 17.15 -29.07 8.74
CA TYR A 225 18.13 -29.66 7.84
C TYR A 225 17.91 -29.14 6.42
N HIS A 226 19.00 -28.93 5.70
CA HIS A 226 19.01 -28.55 4.29
C HIS A 226 19.80 -29.57 3.48
N VAL A 227 19.20 -30.02 2.38
CA VAL A 227 19.87 -30.92 1.43
C VAL A 227 19.81 -30.29 0.05
N GLU A 228 20.96 -30.15 -0.59
CA GLU A 228 21.08 -29.62 -1.95
C GLU A 228 20.65 -30.67 -2.99
N PRO A 229 20.08 -30.27 -4.13
CA PRO A 229 19.64 -31.21 -5.16
C PRO A 229 20.78 -31.67 -6.06
N GLU A 230 20.71 -32.93 -6.46
CA GLU A 230 21.58 -33.58 -7.44
C GLU A 230 20.77 -34.03 -8.66
N SER A 231 21.43 -34.09 -9.82
CA SER A 231 20.84 -34.65 -11.04
C SER A 231 20.72 -36.16 -10.92
N VAL A 232 19.63 -36.73 -11.44
CA VAL A 232 19.38 -38.18 -11.38
C VAL A 232 19.70 -38.81 -12.73
N GLU A 233 20.63 -39.77 -12.74
CA GLU A 233 20.98 -40.51 -13.95
C GLU A 233 19.74 -41.25 -14.51
N GLY A 234 19.51 -41.14 -15.82
CA GLY A 234 18.34 -41.74 -16.48
C GLY A 234 17.01 -40.99 -16.28
N TYR A 235 16.96 -39.98 -15.40
CA TYR A 235 15.75 -39.20 -15.11
C TYR A 235 16.02 -37.68 -15.19
N PRO A 236 16.11 -37.10 -16.40
CA PRO A 236 16.55 -35.70 -16.60
C PRO A 236 15.63 -34.65 -15.97
N THR A 237 14.37 -35.00 -15.70
CA THR A 237 13.37 -34.12 -15.08
C THR A 237 13.27 -34.32 -13.56
N ALA A 238 13.99 -35.29 -12.99
CA ALA A 238 13.98 -35.57 -11.56
C ALA A 238 15.12 -34.84 -10.84
N LEU A 239 14.92 -34.62 -9.53
CA LEU A 239 15.98 -34.17 -8.62
C LEU A 239 16.09 -35.15 -7.46
N GLY A 240 17.34 -35.55 -7.18
CA GLY A 240 17.70 -36.36 -6.03
C GLY A 240 18.21 -35.49 -4.89
N PHE A 241 18.03 -35.96 -3.66
CA PHE A 241 18.50 -35.32 -2.44
C PHE A 241 19.13 -36.39 -1.56
N ASP A 242 20.46 -36.35 -1.45
CA ASP A 242 21.22 -37.26 -0.60
C ASP A 242 21.08 -36.82 0.88
N LEU A 243 20.28 -37.54 1.65
CA LEU A 243 19.98 -37.17 3.03
C LEU A 243 21.21 -37.31 3.95
N THR A 244 22.26 -38.01 3.51
CA THR A 244 23.54 -38.09 4.25
C THR A 244 24.32 -36.78 4.17
N LYS A 245 24.10 -35.97 3.13
CA LYS A 245 24.73 -34.66 2.92
C LYS A 245 23.94 -33.52 3.57
N ALA A 246 23.00 -33.84 4.46
CA ALA A 246 22.16 -32.84 5.10
C ALA A 246 22.96 -31.92 6.03
N VAL A 247 22.88 -30.62 5.76
CA VAL A 247 23.48 -29.57 6.59
C VAL A 247 22.47 -29.13 7.64
N LYS A 248 22.89 -29.25 8.91
CA LYS A 248 22.13 -28.77 10.07
C LYS A 248 22.26 -27.24 10.17
N ASN A 249 21.11 -26.57 10.26
CA ASN A 249 20.98 -25.12 10.52
C ASN A 249 20.42 -24.85 11.91
#